data_AF-A0A519JJT9-F1
#
_entry.id   AF-A0A519JJT9-F1
#
_cell.length_a   1.000
_cell.length_b   1.000
_cell.length_c   1.000
_cell.angle_alpha   90.00
_cell.angle_beta   90.00
_cell.angle_gamma   90.00
#
_symmetry.space_group_name_H-M   'P 1'
#
loop_
_entity.id
_entity.type
_entity.pdbx_description
1 polymer ?
#
loop_
_entity_poly.entity_id
_entity_poly.type
_entity_poly.pdbx_seq_one_letter_code
_entity_poly.pdbx_strand_id
1 'polypeptide(L)'
;MKWFAPKASGLILSALLVAAPAVAQEQMGDPSFRPTIARPAYAGEGPLIQLDAAHGSVQTIDGRYAGFAALARADGYRIRAGAQAL
;
A
#
# COMPACT_ATOMS: atom_id res chain seq x y z
N MET A 1 53.77 0.03 -3.58
CA MET A 1 52.42 0.19 -3.01
C MET A 1 51.52 -0.88 -3.65
N LYS A 2 51.05 -1.87 -2.88
CA LYS A 2 50.19 -2.94 -3.42
C LYS A 2 48.74 -2.47 -3.31
N TRP A 3 48.12 -2.19 -4.45
CA TRP A 3 46.69 -1.85 -4.53
C TRP A 3 45.89 -3.12 -4.24
N PHE A 4 45.23 -3.18 -3.09
CA PHE A 4 44.26 -4.25 -2.80
C PHE A 4 43.01 -4.00 -3.63
N ALA A 5 42.91 -4.65 -4.79
CA ALA A 5 41.64 -4.72 -5.51
C ALA A 5 40.66 -5.58 -4.67
N PRO A 6 39.45 -5.09 -4.35
CA PRO A 6 38.47 -5.91 -3.67
C PRO A 6 38.16 -7.15 -4.53
N LYS A 7 38.18 -8.34 -3.93
CA LYS A 7 37.77 -9.58 -4.62
C LYS A 7 36.32 -9.39 -5.09
N ALA A 8 36.00 -9.76 -6.32
CA ALA A 8 34.67 -9.56 -6.92
C ALA A 8 33.51 -10.04 -6.02
N SER A 9 33.72 -11.07 -5.20
CA SER A 9 32.75 -11.54 -4.19
C SER A 9 32.39 -10.50 -3.12
N GLY A 10 33.34 -9.66 -2.69
CA GLY A 10 33.07 -8.58 -1.73
C GLY A 10 32.22 -7.46 -2.34
N LEU A 11 32.41 -7.18 -3.63
CA LEU A 11 31.58 -6.22 -4.38
C LEU A 11 30.15 -6.76 -4.60
N ILE A 12 30.02 -8.04 -4.95
CA ILE A 12 28.72 -8.69 -5.11
C ILE A 12 27.95 -8.73 -3.79
N LEU A 13 28.61 -9.10 -2.69
CA LEU A 13 27.98 -9.13 -1.36
C LEU A 13 27.52 -7.74 -0.93
N SER A 14 28.35 -6.72 -1.17
CA SER A 14 28.00 -5.32 -0.88
C SER A 14 26.81 -4.84 -1.71
N ALA A 15 26.76 -5.19 -3.01
CA ALA A 15 25.64 -4.86 -3.88
C ALA A 15 24.32 -5.52 -3.43
N LEU A 16 24.37 -6.79 -3.01
CA LEU A 16 23.20 -7.51 -2.49
C LEU A 16 22.67 -6.92 -1.17
N LEU A 17 23.57 -6.52 -0.27
CA LEU A 17 23.22 -5.88 1.00
C LEU A 17 22.53 -4.52 0.81
N VAL A 18 22.94 -3.76 -0.21
CA VAL A 18 22.35 -2.44 -0.54
C VAL A 18 21.01 -2.57 -1.29
N ALA A 19 20.81 -3.63 -2.08
CA ALA A 19 19.59 -3.83 -2.85
C ALA A 19 18.41 -4.39 -2.02
N ALA A 20 18.68 -5.12 -0.94
CA ALA A 20 17.66 -5.71 -0.07
C ALA A 20 16.62 -4.74 0.53
N PRO A 21 16.97 -3.53 1.01
CA PRO A 21 15.97 -2.58 1.53
C PRO A 21 15.05 -2.00 0.45
N ALA A 22 15.49 -1.92 -0.81
CA ALA A 22 14.68 -1.36 -1.89
C ALA A 22 13.50 -2.28 -2.28
N VAL A 23 13.66 -3.59 -2.16
CA VAL A 23 12.58 -4.58 -2.41
C VAL A 23 11.61 -4.72 -1.25
N ALA A 24 11.95 -4.21 -0.06
CA ALA A 24 11.10 -4.24 1.13
C ALA A 24 10.29 -2.96 1.34
N GLN A 25 10.39 -1.97 0.45
CA GLN A 25 9.54 -0.77 0.52
C GLN A 25 8.13 -1.06 0.04
N GLU A 26 7.34 -1.73 0.89
CA GLU A 26 5.89 -1.74 0.74
C GLU A 26 5.33 -0.36 1.13
N GLN A 27 4.46 0.20 0.31
CA GLN A 27 3.84 1.50 0.61
C GLN A 27 3.04 1.40 1.92
N MET A 28 3.51 2.13 2.93
CA MET A 28 2.75 2.31 4.16
C MET A 28 1.52 3.17 3.86
N GLY A 29 0.34 2.70 4.24
CA GLY A 29 -0.85 3.53 4.20
C GLY A 29 -0.77 4.64 5.26
N ASP A 30 -1.53 5.71 5.03
CA ASP A 30 -1.77 6.75 6.03
C ASP A 30 -3.18 6.54 6.64
N PRO A 31 -3.32 5.82 7.77
CA PRO A 31 -4.60 5.63 8.43
C PRO A 31 -5.12 6.90 9.11
N SER A 32 -4.27 7.92 9.25
CA SER A 32 -4.63 9.22 9.84
C SER A 32 -5.15 10.22 8.81
N PHE A 33 -5.09 9.91 7.51
CA PHE A 33 -5.61 10.76 6.45
C PHE A 33 -7.11 11.06 6.64
N ARG A 34 -7.48 12.33 6.57
CA ARG A 34 -8.87 12.83 6.69
C ARG A 34 -9.20 13.74 5.50
N PRO A 35 -9.62 13.19 4.35
CA PRO A 35 -9.90 13.99 3.18
C PRO A 35 -11.14 14.86 3.37
N THR A 36 -11.10 16.08 2.83
CA THR A 36 -12.27 16.96 2.68
C THR A 36 -12.58 17.12 1.20
N ILE A 37 -13.78 16.72 0.79
CA ILE A 37 -14.24 16.79 -0.61
C ILE A 37 -15.34 17.84 -0.71
N ALA A 38 -15.07 18.95 -1.40
CA ALA A 38 -16.02 20.07 -1.50
C ALA A 38 -17.28 19.72 -2.30
N ARG A 39 -17.16 18.82 -3.27
CA ARG A 39 -18.27 18.37 -4.12
C ARG A 39 -18.15 16.86 -4.37
N PRO A 40 -18.73 16.04 -3.48
CA PRO A 40 -18.70 14.58 -3.62
C PRO A 40 -19.26 14.14 -4.97
N ALA A 41 -18.69 13.09 -5.55
CA ALA A 41 -19.21 12.46 -6.76
C ALA A 41 -20.66 11.95 -6.56
N TYR A 42 -20.98 11.50 -5.34
CA TYR A 42 -22.32 11.03 -4.96
C TYR A 42 -22.81 11.72 -3.68
N ALA A 43 -24.02 12.29 -3.72
CA ALA A 43 -24.61 12.99 -2.58
C ALA A 43 -25.37 12.08 -1.59
N GLY A 44 -25.43 10.77 -1.84
CA GLY A 44 -26.22 9.79 -1.08
C GLY A 44 -25.60 8.40 -1.06
N GLU A 45 -26.41 7.34 -1.16
CA GLU A 45 -25.94 5.94 -1.21
C GLU A 45 -25.27 5.63 -2.56
N GLY A 46 -24.04 6.12 -2.75
CA GLY A 46 -23.26 5.86 -3.95
C GLY A 46 -22.96 4.37 -4.18
N PRO A 47 -22.31 4.04 -5.31
CA PRO A 47 -21.92 2.68 -5.65
C PRO A 47 -21.12 2.02 -4.53
N LEU A 48 -21.26 0.69 -4.42
CA LEU A 48 -20.49 -0.12 -3.50
C LEU A 48 -19.15 -0.52 -4.13
N ILE A 49 -18.06 -0.18 -3.46
CA ILE A 49 -16.72 -0.69 -3.73
C ILE A 49 -16.44 -1.85 -2.75
N GLN A 50 -16.03 -2.99 -3.29
CA GLN A 50 -15.50 -4.12 -2.50
C GLN A 50 -14.01 -4.25 -2.73
N LEU A 51 -13.22 -4.16 -1.66
CA LEU A 51 -11.79 -4.43 -1.69
C LEU A 51 -11.53 -5.91 -1.42
N ASP A 52 -10.78 -6.59 -2.27
CA ASP A 52 -10.44 -8.01 -2.04
C ASP A 52 -9.56 -8.18 -0.80
N ALA A 53 -10.12 -8.81 0.24
CA ALA A 53 -9.43 -9.19 1.47
C ALA A 53 -9.28 -10.71 1.63
N ALA A 54 -9.72 -11.50 0.64
CA ALA A 54 -9.95 -12.92 0.84
C ALA A 54 -8.68 -13.80 0.71
N HIS A 55 -7.62 -13.28 0.07
CA HIS A 55 -6.39 -14.02 -0.21
C HIS A 55 -5.25 -13.73 0.77
N GLY A 56 -5.56 -13.37 2.02
CA GLY A 56 -4.55 -12.91 2.97
C GLY A 56 -3.89 -11.61 2.53
N SER A 57 -4.62 -10.78 1.78
CA SER A 57 -4.15 -9.49 1.28
C SER A 57 -3.58 -8.65 2.42
N VAL A 58 -2.30 -8.32 2.33
CA VAL A 58 -1.63 -7.41 3.27
C VAL A 58 -2.14 -5.98 3.14
N GLN A 59 -2.81 -5.65 2.02
CA GLN A 59 -3.51 -4.41 1.80
C GLN A 59 -4.99 -4.52 2.24
N THR A 60 -5.24 -4.19 3.50
CA THR A 60 -6.59 -4.21 4.10
C THR A 60 -7.23 -2.82 4.11
N ILE A 61 -8.57 -2.79 4.24
CA ILE A 61 -9.36 -1.55 4.29
C ILE A 61 -8.99 -0.65 5.48
N ASP A 62 -8.57 -1.24 6.60
CA ASP A 62 -8.15 -0.51 7.81
C ASP A 62 -6.62 -0.37 7.91
N GLY A 63 -5.88 -0.97 6.98
CA GLY A 63 -4.43 -0.91 6.88
C GLY A 63 -3.98 -0.04 5.72
N ARG A 64 -3.29 -0.63 4.75
CA ARG A 64 -2.67 0.11 3.64
C ARG A 64 -3.66 0.85 2.75
N TYR A 65 -4.91 0.39 2.68
CA TYR A 65 -5.96 1.07 1.92
C TYR A 65 -6.81 2.04 2.76
N ALA A 66 -6.46 2.30 4.03
CA ALA A 66 -7.24 3.20 4.89
C ALA A 66 -7.40 4.60 4.30
N GLY A 67 -6.35 5.17 3.71
CA GLY A 67 -6.43 6.48 3.05
C GLY A 67 -7.37 6.49 1.84
N PHE A 68 -7.32 5.45 1.00
CA PHE A 68 -8.24 5.28 -0.12
C PHE A 68 -9.69 5.10 0.38
N ALA A 69 -9.89 4.28 1.41
CA ALA A 69 -11.21 4.06 1.99
C ALA A 69 -11.79 5.34 2.61
N ALA A 70 -10.96 6.17 3.23
CA ALA A 70 -11.37 7.48 3.73
C ALA A 70 -11.79 8.42 2.58
N LEU A 71 -11.01 8.45 1.49
CA LEU A 71 -11.30 9.24 0.31
C LEU A 71 -12.62 8.81 -0.35
N ALA A 72 -12.78 7.51 -0.61
CA ALA A 72 -13.99 6.96 -1.23
C ALA A 72 -15.25 7.30 -0.43
N ARG A 73 -15.20 7.17 0.91
CA ARG A 73 -16.32 7.55 1.77
C ARG A 73 -16.61 9.05 1.73
N ALA A 74 -15.57 9.88 1.78
CA ALA A 74 -15.74 11.33 1.70
C ALA A 74 -16.32 11.78 0.34
N ASP A 75 -16.04 11.03 -0.73
CA ASP A 75 -16.55 11.28 -2.08
C ASP A 75 -17.94 10.65 -2.35
N GLY A 76 -18.55 10.02 -1.33
CA GLY A 76 -19.93 9.52 -1.37
C GLY A 76 -20.08 8.05 -1.79
N TYR A 77 -18.99 7.31 -1.92
CA TYR A 77 -19.06 5.86 -2.16
C TYR A 77 -19.31 5.09 -0.87
N ARG A 78 -19.94 3.92 -1.02
CA ARG A 78 -19.93 2.90 0.03
C ARG A 78 -18.75 1.99 -0.22
N ILE A 79 -17.98 1.67 0.81
CA ILE A 79 -16.81 0.80 0.68
C ILE A 79 -16.74 -0.21 1.82
N ARG A 80 -16.46 -1.47 1.48
CA ARG A 80 -16.28 -2.58 2.44
C ARG A 80 -15.19 -3.54 2.00
N ALA A 81 -14.67 -4.32 2.95
CA ALA A 81 -13.88 -5.50 2.63
C ALA A 81 -14.77 -6.58 1.99
N GLY A 82 -14.34 -7.11 0.85
CA GLY A 82 -14.88 -8.31 0.24
C GLY A 82 -14.22 -9.54 0.87
N ALA A 83 -15.03 -10.43 1.41
CA ALA A 83 -14.61 -11.78 1.76
C ALA A 83 -14.95 -12.73 0.61
N GLN A 84 -14.24 -13.85 0.52
CA GLN A 84 -14.67 -14.96 -0.33
C GLN A 84 -16.10 -15.34 0.05
N ALA A 85 -16.97 -15.52 -0.95
CA ALA A 85 -18.27 -16.14 -0.73
C ALA A 85 -18.02 -17.59 -0.31
N LEU A 86 -18.59 -17.99 0.83
CA LEU A 86 -18.59 -19.38 1.30
C LEU A 86 -19.42 -20.26 0.36
#